data_AF-A0A8C6UGX5-F1
#
_entry.id   AF-A0A8C6UGX5-F1
#
_cell.length_a   1.000
_cell.length_b   1.000
_cell.length_c   1.000
_cell.angle_alpha   90.00
_cell.angle_beta   90.00
_cell.angle_gamma   90.00
#
_symmetry.space_group_name_H-M   'P 1'
#
loop_
_entity.id
_entity.type
_entity.pdbx_description
1 polymer ?
#
loop_
_entity_poly.entity_id
_entity_poly.type
_entity_poly.pdbx_seq_one_letter_code
_entity_poly.pdbx_strand_id
1 'polypeptide(L)' 'MPGILRVLASRAAPVVRGRTANLSSAPAKEKIGVVESTVALGVFAVTILGPSGWILAHLEDYKKRD' A
#
# COMPACT_ATOMS: atom_id res chain seq x y z
N MET A 1 -4.66 32.47 35.05
CA MET A 1 -4.86 31.18 34.36
C MET A 1 -3.71 30.26 34.75
N PRO A 2 -3.87 29.38 35.75
CA PRO A 2 -2.76 28.79 36.50
C PRO A 2 -2.02 27.75 35.65
N GLY A 3 -0.68 27.74 35.76
CA GLY A 3 0.24 27.07 34.83
C GLY A 3 0.04 25.56 34.62
N ILE A 4 -0.64 24.87 35.53
CA ILE A 4 -0.93 23.42 35.43
C ILE A 4 -1.87 23.13 34.25
N LEU A 5 -2.89 23.97 34.06
CA LEU A 5 -3.80 23.87 32.90
C LEU A 5 -3.05 24.10 31.57
N ARG A 6 -2.04 24.97 31.57
CA ARG A 6 -1.21 25.25 30.40
C ARG A 6 -0.32 24.07 30.01
N VAL A 7 0.23 23.36 30.99
CA VAL A 7 1.08 22.18 30.74
C VAL A 7 0.24 21.01 30.23
N LEU A 8 -0.92 20.74 30.84
CA LEU A 8 -1.84 19.71 30.37
C LEU A 8 -2.38 20.02 28.97
N ALA A 9 -2.77 21.27 28.70
CA ALA A 9 -3.22 21.70 27.38
C ALA A 9 -2.09 21.59 26.33
N SER A 10 -0.86 21.99 26.63
CA SER A 10 0.28 21.83 25.71
C SER A 10 0.67 20.39 25.43
N ARG A 11 0.43 19.47 26.38
CA ARG A 11 0.69 18.03 26.21
C ARG A 11 -0.42 17.31 25.44
N ALA A 12 -1.67 17.79 25.54
CA ALA A 12 -2.79 17.32 24.73
C ALA A 12 -2.85 17.97 23.34
N ALA A 13 -2.22 19.15 23.16
CA ALA A 13 -2.19 19.88 21.90
C ALA A 13 -1.74 19.06 20.66
N PRO A 14 -0.71 18.20 20.70
CA PRO A 14 -0.34 17.38 19.53
C PRO A 14 -1.32 16.23 19.25
N VAL A 15 -2.10 15.79 20.24
CA VAL A 15 -3.16 14.76 20.07
C VAL A 15 -4.46 15.38 19.54
N VAL A 16 -4.78 16.61 19.97
CA VAL A 16 -5.94 17.40 19.51
C VAL A 16 -5.67 18.11 18.18
N ARG A 17 -4.40 18.36 17.84
CA ARG A 17 -3.96 18.63 16.46
C ARG A 17 -4.07 17.34 15.64
N GLY A 18 -5.30 16.85 15.48
CA GLY A 18 -5.62 15.75 14.61
C GLY A 18 -5.16 16.10 13.22
N ARG A 19 -3.99 15.58 12.83
CA ARG A 19 -3.50 15.39 11.47
C ARG A 19 -4.03 16.46 10.48
N THR A 20 -3.81 17.74 10.76
CA THR A 20 -4.30 18.85 9.90
C THR A 20 -3.41 19.06 8.69
N ALA A 21 -2.91 17.98 8.09
CA ALA A 21 -2.55 18.03 6.70
C ALA A 21 -3.88 17.78 5.96
N ASN A 22 -4.56 18.87 5.59
CA ASN A 22 -5.74 18.83 4.72
C ASN A 22 -5.29 18.40 3.30
N LEU A 23 -4.77 17.17 3.19
CA LEU A 23 -4.37 16.56 1.93
C LEU A 23 -5.65 16.11 1.24
N SER A 24 -6.29 17.05 0.56
CA SER A 24 -7.30 16.75 -0.43
C SER A 24 -6.59 16.52 -1.75
N SER A 25 -6.86 15.41 -2.41
CA SER A 25 -6.52 15.24 -3.82
C SER A 25 -7.56 15.93 -4.70
N ALA A 26 -7.14 16.40 -5.86
CA ALA A 26 -8.07 16.70 -6.93
C ALA A 26 -8.75 15.40 -7.39
N PRO A 27 -9.95 15.47 -8.01
CA PRO A 27 -10.58 14.31 -8.62
C PRO A 27 -9.63 13.61 -9.59
N ALA A 28 -9.81 12.29 -9.75
CA ALA A 28 -9.02 11.51 -10.68
C ALA A 28 -9.14 12.11 -12.10
N LYS A 29 -8.00 12.38 -12.74
CA LYS A 29 -7.96 12.86 -14.14
C LYS A 29 -8.59 11.84 -15.08
N GLU A 30 -8.35 10.57 -14.80
CA GLU A 30 -8.91 9.43 -15.49
C GLU A 30 -9.44 8.45 -14.44
N LYS A 31 -10.68 7.99 -14.60
CA LYS A 31 -11.31 7.09 -13.63
C LYS A 31 -10.96 5.66 -14.03
N ILE A 32 -10.02 5.06 -13.31
CA ILE A 32 -9.72 3.64 -13.45
C ILE A 32 -10.89 2.85 -12.87
N GLY A 33 -11.57 2.10 -13.73
CA GLY A 33 -12.74 1.29 -13.36
C GLY A 33 -12.37 -0.02 -12.67
N VAL A 34 -13.40 -0.76 -12.26
CA VAL A 34 -13.23 -2.10 -11.65
C VAL A 34 -12.57 -3.07 -12.64
N VAL A 35 -12.98 -3.02 -13.91
CA VAL A 35 -12.43 -3.91 -14.95
C VAL A 35 -10.93 -3.63 -15.17
N GLU A 36 -10.55 -2.37 -15.36
CA GLU A 36 -9.15 -1.99 -15.56
C GLU A 36 -8.29 -2.34 -14.34
N SER A 37 -8.78 -2.06 -13.14
CA SER A 37 -8.07 -2.38 -11.89
C SER A 37 -7.85 -3.89 -11.72
N THR A 38 -8.87 -4.70 -12.00
CA THR A 38 -8.79 -6.15 -11.87
C THR A 38 -7.86 -6.77 -12.91
N VAL A 39 -7.92 -6.30 -14.16
CA VAL A 39 -7.00 -6.72 -15.21
C VAL A 39 -5.55 -6.33 -14.85
N ALA A 40 -5.31 -5.08 -14.44
CA ALA A 40 -3.98 -4.63 -14.06
C ALA A 40 -3.40 -5.45 -12.90
N LEU A 41 -4.19 -5.70 -11.86
CA LEU A 41 -3.76 -6.51 -10.72
C LEU A 41 -3.51 -7.97 -11.10
N GLY A 42 -4.35 -8.54 -11.97
CA GLY A 42 -4.18 -9.90 -12.49
C GLY A 42 -2.91 -10.03 -13.33
N VAL A 43 -2.68 -9.10 -14.25
CA VAL A 43 -1.46 -9.07 -15.08
C VAL A 43 -0.22 -8.90 -14.20
N PHE A 44 -0.26 -7.98 -13.23
CA PHE A 44 0.84 -7.80 -12.27
C PHE A 44 1.18 -9.10 -11.54
N ALA A 45 0.16 -9.80 -11.01
CA ALA A 45 0.35 -11.05 -10.31
C ALA A 45 0.92 -12.15 -11.23
N VAL A 46 0.34 -12.34 -12.43
CA VAL A 46 0.79 -13.35 -13.40
C VAL A 46 2.22 -13.07 -13.88
N THR A 47 2.61 -11.81 -14.04
CA THR A 47 3.95 -11.43 -14.47
C THR A 47 5.03 -11.88 -13.47
N ILE A 48 4.74 -11.83 -12.17
CA ILE A 48 5.67 -12.27 -11.12
C ILE A 48 5.55 -13.79 -10.90
N LEU A 49 4.34 -14.27 -10.72
CA LEU A 49 4.08 -15.66 -10.33
C LEU A 49 4.23 -16.65 -11.48
N GLY A 50 4.03 -16.22 -12.73
CA GLY A 50 4.15 -17.08 -13.91
C GLY A 50 5.57 -17.65 -14.06
N PRO A 51 6.61 -16.81 -14.21
CA PRO A 51 7.99 -17.27 -14.29
C PRO A 51 8.42 -18.02 -13.01
N SER A 52 8.01 -17.52 -11.85
CA SER A 52 8.33 -18.16 -10.56
C SER A 52 7.74 -19.57 -10.46
N GLY A 53 6.47 -19.72 -10.84
CA GLY A 53 5.76 -21.00 -10.86
C GLY A 53 6.35 -21.96 -11.87
N TRP A 54 6.76 -21.49 -13.04
CA TRP A 54 7.46 -22.30 -14.04
C TRP A 54 8.76 -22.88 -13.49
N ILE A 55 9.63 -22.04 -12.92
CA ILE A 55 10.90 -22.47 -12.33
C ILE A 55 10.64 -23.49 -11.21
N LEU A 56 9.66 -23.22 -10.34
CA LEU A 56 9.37 -24.08 -9.21
C LEU A 56 8.78 -25.44 -9.64
N ALA A 57 7.97 -25.46 -10.70
CA ALA A 57 7.41 -26.68 -11.26
C ALA A 57 8.46 -27.62 -11.87
N HIS A 58 9.58 -27.06 -12.35
CA HIS A 58 10.65 -27.83 -13.01
C HIS A 58 11.83 -28.17 -12.07
N LEU A 59 11.70 -27.96 -10.76
CA LEU A 59 12.79 -28.24 -9.82
C LEU A 59 13.28 -29.69 -9.85
N GLU A 60 12.39 -30.66 -10.08
CA GLU A 60 12.78 -32.07 -10.16
C GLU A 60 13.59 -32.38 -11.41
N ASP A 61 13.26 -31.72 -12.53
CA ASP A 61 14.00 -31.87 -13.77
C ASP A 61 15.38 -31.21 -13.67
N TYR A 62 15.49 -30.07 -13.01
CA TYR A 62 16.79 -29.42 -12.77
C TYR A 62 17.72 -30.21 -11.83
N LYS A 63 17.18 -31.12 -11.02
CA LYS A 63 17.97 -32.00 -10.15
C LYS A 63 18.58 -33.18 -10.91
N LYS A 64 17.98 -33.58 -12.04
CA LYS A 64 18.53 -34.63 -12.89
C LYS A 64 19.74 -34.04 -13.63
N ARG A 65 20.92 -34.55 -13.32
CA ARG A 65 22.13 -34.33 -14.12
C ARG A 65 22.27 -35.56 -14.99
N ASP A 66 21.70 -35.48 -16.19
CA ASP A 66 22.25 -36.27 -17.29
C ASP A 66 23.71 -35.85 -17.54
#